data_AF-A0A1J1EBW3-F1
#
_entry.id   AF-A0A1J1EBW3-F1
#
_cell.length_a   1.000
_cell.length_b   1.000
_cell.length_c   1.000
_cell.angle_alpha   90.00
_cell.angle_beta   90.00
_cell.angle_gamma   90.00
#
_symmetry.space_group_name_H-M   'P 1'
#
loop_
_entity.id
_entity.type
_entity.pdbx_description
1 polymer ?
#
loop_
_entity_poly.entity_id
_entity_poly.type
_entity_poly.pdbx_seq_one_letter_code
_entity_poly.pdbx_strand_id
1 'polypeptide(L)'
;MIDYGTIDKGASGVRYFNFTNKGSSPLIISDVKSSCGCTVPTPSKEPVMPGKSGKIEVSYDTHRIGVFNKHLTVISNSQDRDKIFLNIKGEVLAPKEGDEKKKKN
;
A
#
# COMPACT_ATOMS: atom_id res chain seq x y z
N MET A 1 7.65 2.26 -6.57
CA MET A 1 8.02 1.78 -5.21
C MET A 1 7.64 2.89 -4.24
N ILE A 2 7.14 2.55 -3.05
CA ILE A 2 6.97 3.50 -1.94
C ILE A 2 7.95 3.13 -0.84
N ASP A 3 8.63 4.14 -0.31
CA ASP A 3 9.46 4.02 0.88
C ASP A 3 8.70 4.66 2.05
N TYR A 4 8.46 3.87 3.10
CA TYR A 4 7.86 4.34 4.33
C TYR A 4 8.89 5.06 5.20
N GLY A 5 10.18 4.87 4.91
CA GLY A 5 11.27 5.25 5.80
C GLY A 5 11.13 4.51 7.13
N THR A 6 11.33 5.24 8.20
CA THR A 6 11.25 4.76 9.56
C THR A 6 9.92 5.20 10.18
N ILE A 7 9.16 4.26 10.73
CA ILE A 7 7.84 4.48 11.33
C ILE A 7 7.81 3.94 12.75
N ASP A 8 7.16 4.64 13.68
CA ASP A 8 7.01 4.15 15.05
C ASP A 8 5.96 3.03 15.13
N LYS A 9 6.12 2.12 16.10
CA LYS A 9 5.12 1.09 16.39
C LYS A 9 3.74 1.71 16.63
N GLY A 10 2.74 1.25 15.90
CA GLY A 10 1.35 1.75 16.03
C GLY A 10 1.07 3.06 15.29
N ALA A 11 2.04 3.63 14.57
CA ALA A 11 1.81 4.75 13.67
C ALA A 11 0.95 4.34 12.45
N SER A 12 0.47 5.31 11.67
CA SER A 12 -0.30 5.03 10.45
C SER A 12 0.54 4.34 9.37
N GLY A 13 0.18 3.10 9.05
CA GLY A 13 0.76 2.30 7.97
C GLY A 13 0.16 2.58 6.59
N VAL A 14 -0.73 3.57 6.46
CA VAL A 14 -1.43 3.88 5.21
C VAL A 14 -0.54 4.69 4.26
N ARG A 15 -0.42 4.26 3.02
CA ARG A 15 0.21 4.99 1.90
C ARG A 15 -0.62 4.83 0.63
N TYR A 16 -0.37 5.68 -0.35
CA TYR A 16 -1.12 5.70 -1.60
C TYR A 16 -0.17 5.58 -2.81
N PHE A 17 -0.43 4.59 -3.67
CA PHE A 17 0.14 4.56 -5.00
C PHE A 17 -0.76 5.31 -5.97
N ASN A 18 -0.29 6.45 -6.48
CA ASN A 18 -0.97 7.15 -7.55
C ASN A 18 -0.55 6.57 -8.90
N PHE A 19 -1.52 6.35 -9.78
CA PHE A 19 -1.28 5.87 -11.14
C PHE A 19 -2.15 6.64 -12.12
N THR A 20 -1.75 6.66 -13.39
CA THR A 20 -2.51 7.30 -14.47
C THR A 20 -2.81 6.25 -15.53
N ASN A 21 -4.06 6.19 -15.98
CA ASN A 21 -4.42 5.37 -17.13
C ASN A 21 -3.87 6.02 -18.41
N LYS A 22 -2.78 5.47 -18.93
CA LYS A 22 -2.17 5.91 -20.20
C LYS A 22 -2.71 5.16 -21.43
N GLY A 23 -3.63 4.22 -21.24
CA GLY A 23 -4.27 3.49 -22.32
C GLY A 23 -5.40 4.28 -22.97
N SER A 24 -5.98 3.71 -24.02
CA SER A 24 -7.12 4.28 -24.76
C SER A 24 -8.48 3.80 -24.26
N SER A 25 -8.52 2.83 -23.34
CA SER A 25 -9.75 2.25 -22.78
C SER A 25 -9.82 2.45 -21.26
N PRO A 26 -11.02 2.40 -20.64
CA PRO A 26 -11.16 2.46 -19.19
C PRO A 26 -10.37 1.33 -18.49
N LEU A 27 -9.55 1.71 -17.51
CA LEU A 27 -8.73 0.80 -16.73
C LEU A 27 -9.47 0.42 -15.45
N ILE A 28 -9.72 -0.87 -15.28
CA ILE A 28 -10.39 -1.46 -14.13
C ILE A 28 -9.34 -2.25 -13.35
N ILE A 29 -9.18 -1.94 -12.07
CA ILE A 29 -8.38 -2.74 -11.15
C ILE A 29 -9.30 -3.81 -10.57
N SER A 30 -9.09 -5.05 -11.01
CA SER A 30 -9.93 -6.18 -10.62
C SER A 30 -9.55 -6.73 -9.25
N ASP A 31 -8.26 -6.72 -8.92
CA ASP A 31 -7.76 -7.28 -7.67
C ASP A 31 -6.38 -6.69 -7.29
N VAL A 32 -6.06 -6.70 -6.01
CA VAL A 32 -4.74 -6.33 -5.49
C VAL A 32 -4.32 -7.34 -4.42
N LYS A 33 -3.31 -8.14 -4.74
CA LYS A 33 -2.80 -9.19 -3.86
C LYS A 33 -1.57 -8.69 -3.10
N SER A 34 -1.57 -8.83 -1.77
CA SER A 34 -0.40 -8.53 -0.94
C SER A 34 0.30 -9.82 -0.48
N SER A 35 1.63 -9.78 -0.38
CA SER A 35 2.45 -10.97 -0.12
C SER A 35 2.45 -11.46 1.34
N CYS A 36 2.23 -10.58 2.33
CA CYS A 36 1.83 -10.92 3.72
C CYS A 36 1.85 -9.64 4.58
N GLY A 37 0.82 -9.43 5.42
CA GLY A 37 0.80 -8.38 6.47
C GLY A 37 0.51 -6.95 5.99
N CYS A 38 0.17 -6.77 4.71
CA CYS A 38 -0.41 -5.52 4.23
C CYS A 38 -1.92 -5.73 4.02
N THR A 39 -2.73 -4.90 4.66
CA THR A 39 -4.16 -4.82 4.34
C THR A 39 -4.30 -3.87 3.16
N VAL A 40 -4.87 -4.37 2.07
CA VAL A 40 -5.26 -3.55 0.93
C VAL A 40 -6.77 -3.40 1.01
N PRO A 41 -7.32 -2.19 1.23
CA PRO A 41 -8.75 -1.98 1.07
C PRO A 41 -9.15 -2.39 -0.33
N THR A 42 -10.35 -2.95 -0.49
CA THR A 42 -10.86 -3.31 -1.81
C THR A 42 -10.70 -2.12 -2.77
N PRO A 43 -9.99 -2.28 -3.90
CA PRO A 43 -9.78 -1.19 -4.83
C PRO A 43 -11.15 -0.61 -5.26
N SER A 44 -11.20 0.70 -5.49
CA SER A 44 -12.41 1.31 -6.03
C SER A 44 -12.79 0.59 -7.32
N LYS A 45 -14.04 0.08 -7.38
CA LYS A 45 -14.57 -0.63 -8.55
C LYS A 45 -14.83 0.29 -9.74
N GLU A 46 -14.65 1.59 -9.56
CA GLU A 46 -14.85 2.57 -10.60
C GLU A 46 -13.75 2.50 -11.66
N PRO A 47 -14.10 2.41 -12.95
CA PRO A 47 -13.12 2.44 -14.03
C PRO A 47 -12.36 3.77 -14.07
N VAL A 48 -11.04 3.72 -14.17
CA VAL A 48 -10.21 4.90 -14.41
C VAL A 48 -10.17 5.20 -15.90
N MET A 49 -10.83 6.28 -16.31
CA MET A 49 -10.89 6.69 -17.72
C MET A 49 -9.51 7.04 -18.31
N PRO A 50 -9.32 6.94 -19.63
CA PRO A 50 -8.10 7.37 -20.31
C PRO A 50 -7.65 8.78 -19.89
N GLY A 51 -6.36 8.92 -19.57
CA GLY A 51 -5.76 10.18 -19.10
C GLY A 51 -6.13 10.58 -17.66
N LYS A 52 -7.00 9.84 -16.98
CA LYS A 52 -7.32 10.07 -15.56
C LYS A 52 -6.37 9.33 -14.64
N SER A 53 -6.25 9.85 -13.43
CA SER A 53 -5.44 9.26 -12.37
C SER A 53 -6.32 8.59 -11.32
N GLY A 54 -5.85 7.46 -10.81
CA GLY A 54 -6.43 6.73 -9.70
C GLY A 54 -5.41 6.57 -8.57
N LYS A 55 -5.90 6.10 -7.41
CA LYS A 55 -5.06 5.80 -6.24
C LYS A 55 -5.33 4.40 -5.74
N ILE A 56 -4.28 3.69 -5.35
CA ILE A 56 -4.35 2.41 -4.64
C ILE A 56 -3.88 2.67 -3.21
N GLU A 57 -4.77 2.49 -2.24
CA GLU A 57 -4.42 2.56 -0.83
C GLU A 57 -3.73 1.25 -0.42
N VAL A 58 -2.62 1.36 0.30
CA VAL A 58 -1.93 0.23 0.92
C VAL A 58 -1.73 0.54 2.39
N SER A 59 -2.09 -0.40 3.26
CA SER A 59 -1.84 -0.28 4.69
C SER A 59 -0.90 -1.40 5.15
N TYR A 60 0.19 -1.04 5.81
CA TYR A 60 1.10 -1.99 6.45
C TYR A 60 0.80 -2.09 7.96
N ASP A 61 0.85 -3.30 8.52
CA ASP A 61 0.71 -3.51 9.96
C ASP A 61 1.95 -3.00 10.72
N THR A 62 1.85 -1.79 11.26
CA THR A 62 2.90 -1.10 12.00
C THR A 62 3.11 -1.64 13.42
N HIS A 63 2.41 -2.69 13.84
CA HIS A 63 2.74 -3.39 15.09
C HIS A 63 3.89 -4.40 14.92
N ARG A 64 4.28 -4.69 13.67
CA ARG A 64 5.38 -5.59 13.32
C ARG A 64 6.69 -4.83 13.27
N ILE A 65 7.40 -4.81 14.40
CA ILE A 65 8.72 -4.18 14.54
C ILE A 65 9.72 -4.82 13.56
N GLY A 66 10.60 -3.99 12.99
CA GLY A 66 11.71 -4.40 12.13
C GLY A 66 11.59 -3.89 10.69
N VAL A 67 12.61 -4.23 9.90
CA VAL A 67 12.68 -3.88 8.48
C VAL A 67 11.70 -4.74 7.69
N PHE A 68 10.95 -4.10 6.78
CA PHE A 68 10.07 -4.78 5.86
C PHE A 68 10.37 -4.37 4.41
N ASN A 69 10.30 -5.35 3.51
CA ASN A 69 10.30 -5.16 2.08
C ASN A 69 9.27 -6.13 1.50
N LYS A 70 8.17 -5.58 0.97
CA LYS A 70 7.00 -6.34 0.52
C LYS A 70 6.62 -5.91 -0.88
N HIS A 71 6.15 -6.86 -1.66
CA HIS A 71 5.55 -6.59 -2.97
C HIS A 71 4.04 -6.81 -2.93
N LEU A 72 3.34 -6.05 -3.77
CA LEU A 72 1.93 -6.16 -4.08
C LEU A 72 1.77 -6.41 -5.56
N THR A 73 0.80 -7.24 -5.93
CA THR A 73 0.46 -7.53 -7.32
C THR A 73 -0.90 -6.90 -7.61
N VAL A 74 -0.90 -5.88 -8.46
CA VAL A 74 -2.11 -5.23 -8.97
C VAL A 74 -2.53 -5.95 -10.24
N ILE A 75 -3.77 -6.41 -10.29
CA ILE A 75 -4.36 -7.10 -11.45
C ILE A 75 -5.39 -6.16 -12.08
N SER A 76 -5.30 -5.97 -13.39
CA SER A 76 -6.18 -5.08 -14.15
C SER A 76 -6.65 -5.69 -15.47
N ASN A 77 -7.61 -5.03 -16.13
CA ASN A 77 -8.08 -5.40 -17.46
C ASN A 77 -7.19 -4.86 -18.61
N SER A 78 -6.01 -4.30 -18.32
CA SER A 78 -5.10 -3.82 -19.36
C SER A 78 -4.57 -4.98 -20.20
N GLN A 79 -4.65 -4.86 -21.53
CA GLN A 79 -4.17 -5.87 -22.47
C GLN A 79 -2.63 -5.93 -22.52
N ASP A 80 -1.96 -4.79 -22.35
CA ASP A 80 -0.49 -4.72 -22.40
C ASP A 80 0.15 -5.17 -21.08
N ARG A 81 -0.53 -4.93 -19.95
CA ARG A 81 -0.04 -5.22 -18.60
C ARG A 81 -1.18 -5.62 -17.66
N ASP A 82 -1.60 -6.87 -17.76
CA ASP A 82 -2.62 -7.45 -16.87
C ASP A 82 -2.19 -7.45 -15.40
N LYS A 83 -0.87 -7.54 -15.14
CA LYS A 83 -0.27 -7.56 -13.79
C LYS A 83 0.83 -6.53 -13.61
N ILE A 84 0.78 -5.78 -12.52
CA ILE A 84 1.79 -4.82 -12.12
C ILE A 84 2.27 -5.15 -10.71
N PHE A 85 3.58 -5.23 -10.54
CA PHE A 85 4.21 -5.41 -9.23
C PHE A 85 4.57 -4.05 -8.64
N LEU A 86 4.04 -3.76 -7.45
CA LEU A 86 4.38 -2.60 -6.64
C LEU A 86 5.20 -3.04 -5.45
N ASN A 87 6.22 -2.28 -5.08
CA ASN A 87 7.06 -2.59 -3.93
C ASN A 87 6.91 -1.52 -2.84
N ILE A 88 6.79 -1.96 -1.60
CA ILE A 88 6.88 -1.14 -0.40
C ILE A 88 8.07 -1.57 0.44
N LYS A 89 8.74 -0.62 1.07
CA LYS A 89 9.80 -0.89 2.04
C LYS A 89 9.73 0.11 3.19
N GLY A 90 10.34 -0.25 4.31
CA GLY A 90 10.50 0.62 5.46
C GLY A 90 10.98 -0.14 6.69
N GLU A 91 10.95 0.52 7.83
CA GLU A 91 11.33 -0.03 9.12
C GLU A 91 10.38 0.44 10.21
N VAL A 92 9.83 -0.50 10.97
CA VAL A 92 9.07 -0.19 12.18
C VAL A 92 10.01 -0.19 13.37
N LEU A 93 10.14 0.95 14.05
CA LEU A 93 10.93 1.07 15.27
C LEU A 93 10.22 0.43 16.45
N ALA A 94 11.01 -0.22 17.31
CA ALA A 94 10.55 -0.58 18.64
C ALA A 94 10.22 0.71 19.43
N PRO A 95 9.19 0.68 20.30
CA PRO A 95 8.95 1.78 21.21
C PRO A 95 10.20 2.02 22.05
N LYS A 96 10.62 3.28 22.18
CA LYS A 96 11.71 3.63 23.08
C LYS A 96 11.32 3.25 24.50
N GLU A 97 12.23 2.60 25.20
CA GLU A 97 12.09 2.19 26.61
C GLU A 97 11.78 3.45 27.45
N GLY A 98 10.48 3.72 27.69
CA GLY A 98 10.03 4.96 28.33
C GLY A 98 8.57 5.36 28.09
N ASP A 99 7.93 4.93 27.00
CA ASP A 99 6.59 5.41 26.60
C ASP A 99 5.40 4.62 27.21
N GLU A 100 5.63 3.50 27.91
CA GLU A 100 4.56 2.63 28.44
C GLU A 100 3.87 3.15 29.72
N LYS A 101 4.23 4.32 30.27
CA LYS A 101 3.67 4.81 31.56
C LYS A 101 2.43 5.71 31.50
N LYS A 102 1.81 5.99 30.34
CA LYS A 102 0.71 6.98 30.24
C LYS A 102 -0.70 6.45 29.94
N LYS A 103 -1.01 5.18 30.18
CA LYS A 103 -2.37 4.63 29.97
C LYS A 103 -2.98 3.93 31.19
N LYS A 104 -2.79 4.49 32.39
CA LYS A 104 -3.55 4.11 33.59
C LYS A 104 -3.74 5.32 34.50
N ASN A 105 -4.79 6.10 34.25
CA ASN A 105 -5.37 7.01 35.24
C ASN A 105 -6.89 6.99 35.06
#